data_AF-A0A4R0YIB8-F1
#
_entry.id   AF-A0A4R0YIB8-F1
#
_cell.length_a   1.000
_cell.length_b   1.000
_cell.length_c   1.000
_cell.angle_alpha   90.00
_cell.angle_beta   90.00
_cell.angle_gamma   90.00
#
_symmetry.space_group_name_H-M   'P 1'
#
loop_
_entity.id
_entity.type
_entity.pdbx_description
1 polymer ?
#
loop_
_entity_poly.entity_id
_entity_poly.type
_entity_poly.pdbx_seq_one_letter_code
_entity_poly.pdbx_strand_id
1 'polypeptide(L)'
;MAMILLIFHVTAIAQGAAKEVALGALAEAAYKQYAWVAVFGTTQPAGSVPLALESQVKLKEIFASDLARALKEDSQCAERSQEVCKIDFDILYDSQDPFAADLAFKLAPDGGSVEACFKDASGNQQCLTLVGGCDQGRERIADIIYPGHASLRQTLGLSQKPKGESCSNRRI
;
A
#
# COMPACT_ATOMS: atom_id res chain seq x y z
N MET A 1 36.22 -11.76 -49.32
CA MET A 1 36.16 -12.41 -48.00
C MET A 1 35.64 -11.39 -47.02
N ALA A 2 34.49 -11.67 -46.43
CA ALA A 2 33.78 -10.82 -45.48
C ALA A 2 34.22 -11.16 -44.04
N MET A 3 34.21 -10.17 -43.15
CA MET A 3 33.97 -10.41 -41.73
C MET A 3 33.49 -9.11 -41.07
N ILE A 4 32.17 -8.93 -40.98
CA ILE A 4 31.54 -7.89 -40.16
C ILE A 4 31.42 -8.48 -38.75
N LEU A 5 32.14 -7.88 -37.78
CA LEU A 5 32.03 -8.24 -36.37
C LEU A 5 30.80 -7.53 -35.77
N LEU A 6 29.75 -8.30 -35.49
CA LEU A 6 28.57 -7.85 -34.75
C LEU A 6 28.88 -7.78 -33.26
N ILE A 7 28.90 -6.56 -32.71
CA ILE A 7 28.96 -6.33 -31.26
C ILE A 7 27.50 -6.31 -30.76
N PHE A 8 27.01 -7.43 -30.24
CA PHE A 8 25.77 -7.44 -29.45
C PHE A 8 26.12 -7.16 -27.98
N HIS A 9 25.88 -5.92 -27.54
CA HIS A 9 25.76 -5.62 -26.11
C HIS A 9 24.39 -6.13 -25.64
N VAL A 10 24.38 -7.20 -24.83
CA VAL A 10 23.20 -7.61 -24.07
C VAL A 10 23.42 -7.21 -22.62
N THR A 11 22.87 -6.08 -22.22
CA THR A 11 22.70 -5.72 -20.80
C THR A 11 21.26 -5.29 -20.58
N ALA A 12 20.39 -6.25 -20.30
CA ALA A 12 19.01 -5.98 -19.90
C ALA A 12 18.48 -7.10 -18.99
N ILE A 13 19.10 -7.32 -17.83
CA ILE A 13 18.54 -8.20 -16.79
C ILE A 13 18.83 -7.60 -15.40
N ALA A 14 18.17 -6.50 -15.05
CA ALA A 14 18.22 -5.96 -13.68
C ALA A 14 16.93 -5.21 -13.26
N GLN A 15 16.01 -4.97 -14.17
CA GLN A 15 14.89 -4.04 -13.96
C GLN A 15 13.67 -4.69 -13.27
N GLY A 16 13.50 -6.02 -13.36
CA GLY A 16 12.42 -6.75 -12.68
C GLY A 16 12.61 -6.85 -11.17
N ALA A 17 13.82 -7.22 -10.73
CA ALA A 17 14.13 -7.41 -9.31
C ALA A 17 14.06 -6.10 -8.49
N ALA A 18 14.47 -4.97 -9.08
CA ALA A 18 14.41 -3.68 -8.39
C ALA A 18 12.95 -3.18 -8.18
N LYS A 19 12.06 -3.50 -9.12
CA LYS A 19 10.62 -3.19 -9.03
C LYS A 19 9.95 -4.02 -7.94
N GLU A 20 10.24 -5.32 -7.94
CA GLU A 20 9.64 -6.27 -7.02
C GLU A 20 9.98 -5.95 -5.54
N VAL A 21 11.22 -5.56 -5.29
CA VAL A 21 11.70 -5.26 -3.94
C VAL A 21 11.10 -3.97 -3.37
N ALA A 22 10.75 -2.98 -4.21
CA ALA A 22 10.34 -1.65 -3.73
C ALA A 22 8.92 -1.63 -3.12
N LEU A 23 7.92 -2.20 -3.81
CA LEU A 23 6.54 -2.21 -3.32
C LEU A 23 6.39 -3.17 -2.12
N GLY A 24 7.02 -4.35 -2.19
CA GLY A 24 7.07 -5.30 -1.07
C GLY A 24 7.66 -4.66 0.19
N ALA A 25 8.84 -4.03 0.07
CA ALA A 25 9.46 -3.33 1.19
C ALA A 25 8.61 -2.17 1.72
N LEU A 26 7.92 -1.44 0.84
CA LEU A 26 7.03 -0.34 1.24
C LEU A 26 5.82 -0.87 2.03
N ALA A 27 5.19 -1.95 1.57
CA ALA A 27 4.09 -2.61 2.27
C ALA A 27 4.55 -3.12 3.64
N GLU A 28 5.67 -3.84 3.70
CA GLU A 28 6.25 -4.31 4.96
C GLU A 28 6.57 -3.17 5.93
N ALA A 29 7.12 -2.05 5.44
CA ALA A 29 7.44 -0.90 6.25
C ALA A 29 6.17 -0.25 6.83
N ALA A 30 5.11 -0.12 6.03
CA ALA A 30 3.82 0.39 6.49
C ALA A 30 3.24 -0.48 7.61
N TYR A 31 3.18 -1.80 7.42
CA TYR A 31 2.73 -2.70 8.48
C TYR A 31 3.64 -2.63 9.71
N LYS A 32 4.97 -2.67 9.58
CA LYS A 32 5.87 -2.56 10.76
C LYS A 32 5.66 -1.27 11.54
N GLN A 33 5.38 -0.15 10.87
CA GLN A 33 5.18 1.14 11.51
C GLN A 33 3.84 1.22 12.25
N TYR A 34 2.78 0.61 11.72
CA TYR A 34 1.41 0.75 12.25
C TYR A 34 0.84 -0.52 12.90
N ALA A 35 1.53 -1.66 12.82
CA ALA A 35 1.02 -2.95 13.31
C ALA A 35 0.80 -3.03 14.81
N TRP A 36 1.34 -2.09 15.57
CA TRP A 36 1.10 -2.01 17.00
C TRP A 36 -0.40 -1.90 17.34
N VAL A 37 -1.23 -1.34 16.44
CA VAL A 37 -2.69 -1.28 16.61
C VAL A 37 -3.33 -2.67 16.69
N ALA A 38 -2.76 -3.65 15.99
CA ALA A 38 -3.24 -5.02 15.95
C ALA A 38 -2.63 -5.93 17.03
N VAL A 39 -1.65 -5.42 17.79
CA VAL A 39 -0.86 -6.21 18.77
C VAL A 39 -1.11 -5.75 20.21
N PHE A 40 -1.19 -4.43 20.44
CA PHE A 40 -1.29 -3.87 21.78
C PHE A 40 -2.71 -3.46 22.19
N GLY A 41 -3.69 -3.63 21.30
CA GLY A 41 -5.09 -3.25 21.54
C GLY A 41 -5.20 -1.79 21.99
N THR A 42 -5.64 -1.57 23.23
CA THR A 42 -5.83 -0.23 23.82
C THR A 42 -4.55 0.43 24.34
N THR A 43 -3.44 -0.31 24.47
CA THR A 43 -2.18 0.24 25.00
C THR A 43 -1.30 0.73 23.87
N GLN A 44 -1.47 1.99 23.49
CA GLN A 44 -0.65 2.63 22.47
C GLN A 44 0.81 2.79 22.92
N PRO A 45 1.82 2.33 22.14
CA PRO A 45 3.23 2.61 22.44
C PRO A 45 3.50 4.11 22.51
N ALA A 46 4.32 4.54 23.47
CA ALA A 46 4.64 5.95 23.64
C ALA A 46 5.21 6.58 22.35
N GLY A 47 4.61 7.69 21.91
CA GLY A 47 5.04 8.42 20.71
C GLY A 47 4.62 7.77 19.38
N SER A 48 3.89 6.65 19.38
CA SER A 48 3.28 6.13 18.16
C SER A 48 2.09 7.01 17.74
N VAL A 49 1.77 7.03 16.44
CA VAL A 49 0.61 7.75 15.89
C VAL A 49 -0.14 6.76 15.00
N PRO A 50 -1.47 6.58 15.18
CA PRO A 50 -2.26 5.73 14.28
C PRO A 50 -2.21 6.26 12.85
N LEU A 51 -2.25 5.37 11.87
CA LEU A 51 -2.24 5.77 10.45
C LEU A 51 -3.36 6.76 10.14
N ALA A 52 -4.55 6.55 10.69
CA ALA A 52 -5.71 7.43 10.52
C ALA A 52 -5.49 8.87 11.02
N LEU A 53 -4.53 9.10 11.92
CA LEU A 53 -4.22 10.42 12.48
C LEU A 53 -2.92 11.02 11.94
N GLU A 54 -2.27 10.34 11.00
CA GLU A 54 -1.00 10.79 10.47
C GLU A 54 -1.07 12.10 9.70
N SER A 55 0.08 12.76 9.62
CA SER A 55 0.23 13.95 8.79
C SER A 55 0.16 13.58 7.31
N GLN A 56 -0.35 14.48 6.46
CA GLN A 56 -0.35 14.26 5.01
C GLN A 56 1.06 14.03 4.44
N VAL A 57 2.09 14.64 5.06
CA VAL A 57 3.49 14.45 4.65
C VAL A 57 3.91 13.00 4.87
N LYS A 58 3.59 12.42 6.03
CA LYS A 58 3.86 11.02 6.33
C LYS A 58 3.04 10.07 5.46
N LEU A 59 1.76 10.36 5.26
CA LEU A 59 0.93 9.57 4.35
C LEU A 59 1.49 9.55 2.92
N LYS A 60 2.10 10.63 2.42
CA LYS A 60 2.75 10.68 1.10
C LYS A 60 4.09 9.93 1.01
N GLU A 61 4.66 9.50 2.13
CA GLU A 61 5.80 8.58 2.11
C GLU A 61 5.36 7.17 1.69
N ILE A 62 4.08 6.83 1.94
CA ILE A 62 3.51 5.49 1.80
C ILE A 62 2.53 5.40 0.62
N PHE A 63 1.56 6.32 0.58
CA PHE A 63 0.46 6.32 -0.37
C PHE A 63 0.71 7.32 -1.51
N ALA A 64 0.05 7.07 -2.65
CA ALA A 64 0.00 8.02 -3.75
C ALA A 64 -0.62 9.34 -3.29
N SER A 65 -0.19 10.47 -3.85
CA SER A 65 -0.54 11.81 -3.36
C SER A 65 -2.04 12.09 -3.28
N ASP A 66 -2.83 11.56 -4.23
CA ASP A 66 -4.28 11.70 -4.24
C ASP A 66 -4.94 10.89 -3.13
N LEU A 67 -4.49 9.65 -2.92
CA LEU A 67 -4.93 8.77 -1.84
C LEU A 67 -4.53 9.33 -0.45
N ALA A 68 -3.27 9.75 -0.29
CA ALA A 68 -2.78 10.38 0.94
C ALA A 68 -3.56 11.65 1.31
N ARG A 69 -3.93 12.45 0.30
CA ARG A 69 -4.80 13.61 0.50
C ARG A 69 -6.19 13.19 0.97
N ALA A 70 -6.82 12.23 0.28
CA ALA A 70 -8.17 11.78 0.63
C ALA A 70 -8.24 11.17 2.04
N LEU A 71 -7.22 10.41 2.45
CA LEU A 71 -7.09 9.90 3.81
C LEU A 71 -7.01 11.05 4.84
N LYS A 72 -6.23 12.10 4.55
CA LYS A 72 -6.15 13.24 5.47
C LYS A 72 -7.45 14.03 5.53
N GLU A 73 -8.13 14.21 4.40
CA GLU A 73 -9.42 14.89 4.33
C GLU A 73 -10.50 14.12 5.10
N ASP A 74 -10.49 12.79 5.04
CA ASP A 74 -11.40 11.93 5.81
C ASP A 74 -11.14 12.03 7.32
N SER A 75 -9.87 11.95 7.73
CA SER A 75 -9.43 12.18 9.11
C SER A 75 -9.88 13.55 9.66
N GLN A 76 -9.67 14.61 8.89
CA GLN A 76 -10.11 15.97 9.25
C GLN A 76 -11.64 16.14 9.23
N CYS A 77 -12.34 15.35 8.44
CA CYS A 77 -13.78 15.29 8.46
C CYS A 77 -14.25 14.70 9.79
N ALA A 78 -13.73 13.54 10.17
CA ALA A 78 -14.07 12.87 11.43
C ALA A 78 -13.75 13.73 12.66
N GLU A 79 -12.60 14.41 12.67
CA GLU A 79 -12.25 15.36 13.74
C GLU A 79 -13.27 16.51 13.86
N ARG A 80 -13.81 17.01 12.74
CA ARG A 80 -14.77 18.14 12.74
C ARG A 80 -16.20 17.70 13.03
N SER A 81 -16.64 16.58 12.47
CA SER A 81 -18.00 16.07 12.64
C SER A 81 -18.18 15.32 13.96
N GLN A 82 -17.10 14.81 14.55
CA GLN A 82 -17.15 13.84 15.65
C GLN A 82 -17.92 12.56 15.27
N GLU A 83 -17.99 12.26 13.98
CA GLU A 83 -18.67 11.09 13.41
C GLU A 83 -17.74 10.40 12.40
N VAL A 84 -18.07 9.15 12.06
CA VAL A 84 -17.48 8.48 10.90
C VAL A 84 -17.80 9.29 9.64
N CYS A 85 -16.78 9.53 8.81
CA CYS A 85 -16.99 10.09 7.48
C CYS A 85 -17.09 8.94 6.46
N LYS A 86 -15.99 8.54 5.82
CA LYS A 86 -16.01 7.44 4.84
C LYS A 86 -15.40 6.16 5.34
N ILE A 87 -14.41 6.26 6.23
CA ILE A 87 -13.69 5.10 6.76
C ILE A 87 -14.06 4.93 8.23
N ASP A 88 -14.65 3.79 8.57
CA ASP A 88 -14.94 3.35 9.94
C ASP A 88 -14.04 2.21 10.42
N PHE A 89 -13.06 1.77 9.62
CA PHE A 89 -12.19 0.63 9.93
C PHE A 89 -10.69 0.96 9.74
N ASP A 90 -9.79 0.15 10.28
CA ASP A 90 -8.36 0.25 10.01
C ASP A 90 -8.04 -0.25 8.60
N ILE A 91 -7.53 0.64 7.75
CA ILE A 91 -7.32 0.38 6.33
C ILE A 91 -6.26 -0.69 6.01
N LEU A 92 -5.39 -1.06 6.96
CA LEU A 92 -4.38 -2.10 6.79
C LEU A 92 -4.85 -3.46 7.30
N TYR A 93 -5.95 -3.50 8.05
CA TYR A 93 -6.48 -4.73 8.65
C TYR A 93 -7.90 -5.04 8.26
N ASP A 94 -8.58 -4.09 7.61
CA ASP A 94 -9.98 -4.23 7.19
C ASP A 94 -10.90 -4.56 8.37
N SER A 95 -10.66 -3.92 9.51
CA SER A 95 -11.34 -4.22 10.78
C SER A 95 -11.47 -3.00 11.68
N GLN A 96 -12.56 -2.94 12.44
CA GLN A 96 -12.77 -1.97 13.53
C GLN A 96 -11.97 -2.30 14.79
N ASP A 97 -11.69 -3.59 15.01
CA ASP A 97 -10.88 -4.10 16.11
C ASP A 97 -9.78 -4.99 15.51
N PRO A 98 -8.68 -4.38 15.04
CA PRO A 98 -7.68 -5.11 14.27
C PRO A 98 -6.98 -6.16 15.13
N PHE A 99 -6.89 -7.36 14.60
CA PHE A 99 -6.06 -8.44 15.11
C PHE A 99 -5.36 -9.10 13.93
N ALA A 100 -4.06 -9.37 14.07
CA ALA A 100 -3.31 -10.07 13.04
C ALA A 100 -2.26 -10.99 13.65
N ALA A 101 -2.30 -12.25 13.23
CA ALA A 101 -1.24 -13.22 13.45
C ALA A 101 -0.71 -13.75 12.11
N ASP A 102 0.51 -14.28 12.10
CA ASP A 102 1.14 -14.89 10.92
C ASP A 102 1.15 -14.00 9.66
N LEU A 103 1.35 -12.69 9.83
CA LEU A 103 1.40 -11.74 8.73
C LEU A 103 2.49 -12.11 7.72
N ALA A 104 2.10 -12.32 6.48
CA ALA A 104 2.95 -12.67 5.37
C ALA A 104 2.66 -11.80 4.14
N PHE A 105 3.70 -11.50 3.38
CA PHE A 105 3.60 -10.73 2.15
C PHE A 105 3.91 -11.61 0.96
N LYS A 106 3.08 -11.53 -0.07
CA LYS A 106 3.30 -12.19 -1.36
C LYS A 106 3.20 -11.17 -2.46
N LEU A 107 4.33 -10.94 -3.12
CA LEU A 107 4.39 -10.04 -4.26
C LEU A 107 3.82 -10.73 -5.51
N ALA A 108 3.05 -9.99 -6.30
CA ALA A 108 2.58 -10.47 -7.60
C ALA A 108 3.76 -10.59 -8.59
N PRO A 109 3.75 -11.58 -9.51
CA PRO A 109 4.85 -11.78 -10.47
C PRO A 109 5.15 -10.60 -11.39
N ASP A 110 4.17 -9.71 -11.59
CA ASP A 110 4.35 -8.49 -12.38
C ASP A 110 4.91 -7.33 -11.54
N GLY A 111 5.10 -7.51 -10.23
CA GLY A 111 5.50 -6.49 -9.26
C GLY A 111 4.50 -5.34 -9.10
N GLY A 112 3.27 -5.48 -9.59
CA GLY A 112 2.25 -4.43 -9.58
C GLY A 112 1.41 -4.37 -8.31
N SER A 113 1.45 -5.43 -7.49
CA SER A 113 0.73 -5.51 -6.23
C SER A 113 1.39 -6.44 -5.24
N VAL A 114 1.09 -6.25 -3.96
CA VAL A 114 1.48 -7.12 -2.84
C VAL A 114 0.21 -7.60 -2.15
N GLU A 115 0.06 -8.91 -1.99
CA GLU A 115 -0.93 -9.48 -1.07
C GLU A 115 -0.33 -9.48 0.34
N ALA A 116 -1.00 -8.83 1.29
CA ALA A 116 -0.72 -8.93 2.72
C ALA A 116 -1.76 -9.86 3.34
N CYS A 117 -1.32 -11.03 3.78
CA CYS A 117 -2.20 -12.05 4.36
C CYS A 117 -1.87 -12.26 5.84
N PHE A 118 -2.90 -12.36 6.68
CA PHE A 118 -2.78 -12.63 8.12
C PHE A 118 -3.98 -13.43 8.61
N LYS A 119 -3.89 -13.95 9.83
CA LYS A 119 -5.03 -14.56 10.53
C LYS A 119 -5.73 -13.53 11.41
N ASP A 120 -7.04 -13.44 11.30
CA ASP A 120 -7.87 -12.65 12.20
C ASP A 120 -8.04 -13.32 13.59
N ALA A 121 -8.77 -12.66 14.50
CA ALA A 121 -8.98 -13.17 15.86
C ALA A 121 -9.72 -14.52 15.91
N SER A 122 -10.45 -14.88 14.85
CA SER A 122 -11.12 -16.19 14.71
C SER A 122 -10.22 -17.24 14.06
N GLY A 123 -8.99 -16.88 13.69
CA GLY A 123 -8.05 -17.75 12.99
C GLY A 123 -8.32 -17.89 11.49
N ASN A 124 -9.27 -17.12 10.93
CA ASN A 124 -9.53 -17.16 9.50
C ASN A 124 -8.45 -16.36 8.77
N GLN A 125 -8.04 -16.84 7.60
CA GLN A 125 -7.09 -16.12 6.77
C GLN A 125 -7.78 -14.95 6.05
N GLN A 126 -7.25 -13.75 6.25
CA GLN A 126 -7.59 -12.53 5.55
C GLN A 126 -6.43 -12.14 4.64
N CYS A 127 -6.73 -11.64 3.44
CA CYS A 127 -5.73 -11.18 2.49
C CYS A 127 -6.19 -9.87 1.84
N LEU A 128 -5.39 -8.83 1.98
CA LEU A 128 -5.60 -7.52 1.35
C LEU A 128 -4.62 -7.37 0.19
N THR A 129 -5.06 -6.80 -0.93
CA THR A 129 -4.16 -6.54 -2.07
C THR A 129 -3.78 -5.07 -2.11
N LEU A 130 -2.52 -4.76 -1.82
CA LEU A 130 -1.94 -3.43 -1.93
C LEU A 130 -1.47 -3.22 -3.37
N VAL A 131 -2.09 -2.27 -4.08
CA VAL A 131 -1.79 -2.00 -5.49
C VAL A 131 -0.74 -0.90 -5.57
N GLY A 132 0.36 -1.16 -6.27
CA GLY A 132 1.40 -0.18 -6.53
C GLY A 132 1.01 0.82 -7.61
N GLY A 133 1.65 1.98 -7.60
CA GLY A 133 1.55 2.92 -8.70
C GLY A 133 2.61 4.01 -8.59
N CYS A 134 2.91 4.61 -9.74
CA CYS A 134 3.85 5.71 -9.76
C CYS A 134 3.21 7.02 -9.31
N ASP A 135 3.87 7.71 -8.40
CA ASP A 135 3.56 9.07 -8.02
C ASP A 135 4.86 9.89 -7.93
N GLN A 136 4.96 10.92 -8.78
CA GLN A 136 6.16 11.77 -8.90
C GLN A 136 7.47 10.96 -9.07
N GLY A 137 7.44 9.89 -9.86
CA GLY A 137 8.61 9.03 -10.11
C GLY A 137 8.98 8.09 -8.96
N ARG A 138 8.16 8.01 -7.91
CA ARG A 138 8.36 7.09 -6.77
C ARG A 138 7.24 6.08 -6.69
N GLU A 139 7.59 4.84 -6.35
CA GLU A 139 6.62 3.77 -6.11
C GLU A 139 5.84 4.09 -4.82
N ARG A 140 4.52 3.99 -4.88
CA ARG A 140 3.60 4.25 -3.77
C ARG A 140 2.45 3.26 -3.79
N ILE A 141 1.83 3.05 -2.62
CA ILE A 141 0.55 2.33 -2.55
C ILE A 141 -0.52 3.25 -3.14
N ALA A 142 -1.09 2.84 -4.26
CA ALA A 142 -2.08 3.61 -5.00
C ALA A 142 -3.52 3.23 -4.63
N ASP A 143 -3.75 1.99 -4.18
CA ASP A 143 -5.03 1.46 -3.69
C ASP A 143 -4.81 0.29 -2.73
N ILE A 144 -5.83 -0.04 -1.94
CA ILE A 144 -5.92 -1.28 -1.17
C ILE A 144 -7.25 -1.94 -1.52
N ILE A 145 -7.19 -3.17 -2.02
CA ILE A 145 -8.37 -3.96 -2.35
C ILE A 145 -8.65 -4.90 -1.18
N TYR A 146 -9.88 -4.80 -0.67
CA TYR A 146 -10.39 -5.59 0.44
C TYR A 146 -11.24 -6.76 -0.06
N PRO A 147 -11.26 -7.90 0.65
CA PRO A 147 -12.12 -9.02 0.29
C PRO A 147 -13.60 -8.68 0.57
N GLY A 148 -14.42 -8.67 -0.48
CA GLY A 148 -15.88 -8.64 -0.34
C GLY A 148 -16.53 -7.26 -0.28
N HIS A 149 -15.78 -6.16 -0.37
CA HIS A 149 -16.34 -4.80 -0.51
C HIS A 149 -15.47 -3.86 -1.34
N ALA A 150 -15.85 -2.58 -1.36
CA ALA A 150 -15.20 -1.53 -2.13
C ALA A 150 -13.73 -1.36 -1.72
N SER A 151 -12.84 -1.11 -2.69
CA SER A 151 -11.44 -0.77 -2.42
C SER A 151 -11.31 0.56 -1.68
N LEU A 152 -10.17 0.81 -1.06
CA LEU A 152 -9.92 2.05 -0.33
C LEU A 152 -10.16 3.30 -1.20
N ARG A 153 -9.70 3.28 -2.46
CA ARG A 153 -9.98 4.37 -3.40
C ARG A 153 -11.47 4.56 -3.62
N GLN A 154 -12.22 3.47 -3.81
CA GLN A 154 -13.66 3.51 -4.03
C GLN A 154 -14.40 4.04 -2.80
N THR A 155 -14.04 3.58 -1.60
CA THR A 155 -14.55 4.07 -0.31
C THR A 155 -14.31 5.57 -0.16
N LEU A 156 -13.14 6.06 -0.57
CA LEU A 156 -12.80 7.48 -0.54
C LEU A 156 -13.40 8.30 -1.69
N GLY A 157 -14.13 7.67 -2.62
CA GLY A 157 -14.75 8.36 -3.77
C GLY A 157 -13.74 8.80 -4.85
N LEU A 158 -12.57 8.17 -4.90
CA LEU A 158 -11.56 8.38 -5.93
C LEU A 158 -11.83 7.48 -7.14
N SER A 159 -11.58 7.99 -8.34
CA SER A 159 -11.61 7.16 -9.56
C SER A 159 -10.56 6.05 -9.48
N GLN A 160 -10.87 4.88 -10.06
CA GLN A 160 -9.91 3.79 -10.18
C GLN A 160 -8.67 4.26 -10.94
N LYS A 161 -7.49 3.96 -10.40
CA LYS A 161 -6.23 4.17 -11.13
C LYS A 161 -6.08 3.03 -12.15
N PRO A 162 -5.64 3.30 -13.39
CA PRO A 162 -5.35 2.22 -14.34
C PRO A 162 -4.37 1.23 -13.71
N LYS A 163 -4.65 -0.08 -13.80
CA LYS A 163 -3.71 -1.12 -13.38
C LYS A 163 -2.39 -0.94 -14.14
N GLY A 164 -1.29 -0.75 -13.41
CA GLY A 164 0.05 -0.96 -13.97
C GLY A 164 0.83 0.24 -14.48
N GLU A 165 0.50 1.49 -14.13
CA GLU A 165 1.46 2.61 -14.30
C GLU A 165 2.55 2.53 -13.23
N SER A 166 3.40 1.50 -13.33
CA SER A 166 4.64 1.38 -12.56
C SER A 166 5.63 2.47 -12.99
N CYS A 167 6.44 2.97 -12.06
CA CYS A 167 7.35 4.09 -12.30
C CYS A 167 8.37 3.88 -13.43
N SER A 168 8.54 2.66 -13.93
CA SER A 168 9.49 2.36 -14.99
C SER A 168 8.91 2.47 -16.42
N ASN A 169 7.58 2.57 -16.60
CA ASN A 169 6.96 2.58 -17.93
C ASN A 169 6.86 3.97 -18.58
N ARG A 170 7.29 5.03 -17.87
CA ARG A 170 7.55 6.35 -18.47
C ARG A 170 9.01 6.45 -18.90
N ARG A 171 9.40 5.67 -19.92
CA ARG A 171 10.55 6.07 -20.74
C ARG A 171 10.00 7.02 -21.79
N ILE A 172 10.39 8.29 -21.67
CA ILE A 172 10.38 9.24 -22.79
C ILE A 172 11.50 8.82 -23.75
#